data_AF-A0A3M9NB11-F1
#
_entry.id   AF-A0A3M9NB11-F1
#
_cell.length_a   1.000
_cell.length_b   1.000
_cell.length_c   1.000
_cell.angle_alpha   90.00
_cell.angle_beta   90.00
_cell.angle_gamma   90.00
#
_symmetry.space_group_name_H-M   'P 1'
#
loop_
_entity.id
_entity.type
_entity.pdbx_description
1 polymer ?
#
loop_
_entity_poly.entity_id
_entity_poly.type
_entity_poly.pdbx_seq_one_letter_code
_entity_poly.pdbx_strand_id
1 'polypeptide(L)'
;MFAEELDEAICRTEHIHARVGFTEGPQIPDPRLPNWQQPVRFFMDIWKKILEYQRSLGTNIFTVTPEFGPPPYMWTSLETNQPITGQWEVNRYTKDQLQSL
;
A
#
# COMPACT_ATOMS: atom_id res chain seq x y z
N MET A 1 -4.99 -18.75 -9.12
CA MET A 1 -3.74 -19.52 -9.35
C MET A 1 -2.72 -19.31 -8.23
N PHE A 2 -2.89 -18.34 -7.31
CA PHE A 2 -1.99 -18.16 -6.15
C PHE A 2 -2.74 -17.94 -4.83
N ALA A 3 -3.91 -18.56 -4.67
CA ALA A 3 -4.77 -18.28 -3.51
C ALA A 3 -4.18 -18.87 -2.22
N GLU A 4 -3.66 -20.10 -2.30
CA GLU A 4 -3.09 -20.80 -1.14
C GLU A 4 -1.81 -20.12 -0.65
N GLU A 5 -0.93 -19.70 -1.56
CA GLU A 5 0.31 -18.99 -1.22
C GLU A 5 0.04 -17.60 -0.66
N LEU A 6 -0.99 -16.92 -1.19
CA LEU A 6 -1.40 -15.62 -0.64
C LEU A 6 -1.97 -15.78 0.77
N ASP A 7 -2.81 -16.80 1.01
CA ASP A 7 -3.35 -17.08 2.34
C ASP A 7 -2.23 -17.45 3.33
N GLU A 8 -1.22 -18.21 2.90
CA GLU A 8 -0.03 -18.50 3.72
C GLU A 8 0.75 -17.23 4.06
N ALA A 9 0.97 -16.34 3.10
CA ALA A 9 1.63 -15.05 3.33
C ALA A 9 0.82 -14.16 4.29
N ILE A 10 -0.51 -14.11 4.12
CA ILE A 10 -1.42 -13.39 5.01
C ILE A 10 -1.27 -13.90 6.44
N CYS A 11 -1.31 -15.23 6.63
CA CYS A 11 -1.23 -15.85 7.95
C CYS A 11 0.12 -15.65 8.66
N ARG A 12 1.18 -15.30 7.93
CA ARG A 12 2.54 -15.10 8.46
C ARG A 12 2.97 -13.63 8.56
N THR A 13 2.15 -12.69 8.11
CA THR A 13 2.54 -11.29 8.09
C THR A 13 2.40 -10.66 9.48
N GLU A 14 3.52 -10.20 10.05
CA GLU A 14 3.57 -9.50 11.35
C GLU A 14 3.74 -7.97 11.21
N HIS A 15 4.11 -7.50 10.01
CA HIS A 15 4.28 -6.08 9.69
C HIS A 15 3.98 -5.83 8.21
N ILE A 16 3.38 -4.68 7.88
CA ILE A 16 3.09 -4.29 6.49
C ILE A 16 3.93 -3.08 6.08
N HIS A 17 4.64 -3.22 4.95
CA HIS A 17 5.15 -2.09 4.16
C HIS A 17 4.11 -1.75 3.09
N ALA A 18 3.31 -0.72 3.35
CA ALA A 18 2.11 -0.40 2.58
C ALA A 18 2.42 0.46 1.35
N ARG A 19 3.13 -0.14 0.39
CA ARG A 19 3.34 0.43 -0.95
C ARG A 19 2.28 -0.11 -1.92
N VAL A 20 1.74 0.76 -2.77
CA VAL A 20 0.82 0.37 -3.86
C VAL A 20 1.56 0.38 -5.18
N GLY A 21 1.80 -0.80 -5.76
CA GLY A 21 2.31 -0.97 -7.11
C GLY A 21 1.21 -1.00 -8.17
N PHE A 22 1.59 -1.22 -9.43
CA PHE A 22 0.66 -1.47 -10.53
C PHE A 22 1.20 -2.58 -11.42
N THR A 23 0.41 -3.02 -12.41
CA THR A 23 0.82 -4.07 -13.34
C THR A 23 2.15 -3.69 -14.01
N GLU A 24 3.15 -4.56 -13.90
CA GLU A 24 4.53 -4.35 -14.39
C GLU A 24 5.26 -3.13 -13.78
N GLY A 25 4.85 -2.63 -12.61
CA GLY A 25 5.41 -1.41 -12.03
C GLY A 25 5.44 -1.35 -10.50
N PRO A 26 6.47 -0.74 -9.90
CA PRO A 26 6.72 -0.83 -8.45
C PRO A 26 5.85 0.11 -7.61
N GLN A 27 5.35 1.21 -8.17
CA GLN A 27 4.66 2.26 -7.41
C GLN A 27 3.75 3.10 -8.30
N ILE A 28 2.49 3.28 -7.89
CA ILE A 28 1.57 4.24 -8.51
C ILE A 28 1.97 5.68 -8.16
N PRO A 29 1.68 6.67 -9.02
CA PRO A 29 2.03 8.05 -8.75
C PRO A 29 1.26 8.64 -7.57
N ASP A 30 -0.03 8.33 -7.43
CA ASP A 30 -0.85 8.89 -6.35
C ASP A 30 -2.10 8.02 -6.08
N PRO A 31 -2.30 7.54 -4.84
CA PRO A 31 -3.45 6.69 -4.47
C PRO A 31 -4.80 7.45 -4.45
N ARG A 32 -4.79 8.79 -4.49
CA ARG A 32 -5.98 9.64 -4.49
C ARG A 32 -6.63 9.74 -5.86
N LEU A 33 -5.90 9.41 -6.92
CA LEU A 33 -6.37 9.59 -8.30
C LEU A 33 -7.30 8.45 -8.75
N PRO A 34 -8.39 8.75 -9.49
CA PRO A 34 -9.35 7.76 -9.96
C PRO A 34 -8.75 6.61 -10.77
N ASN A 35 -7.75 6.90 -11.62
CA ASN A 35 -7.12 5.91 -12.50
C ASN A 35 -6.35 4.82 -11.75
N TRP A 36 -6.02 5.04 -10.47
CA TRP A 36 -5.27 4.10 -9.64
C TRP A 36 -6.13 3.40 -8.60
N GLN A 37 -7.46 3.56 -8.65
CA GLN A 37 -8.37 2.94 -7.68
C GLN A 37 -8.34 1.41 -7.73
N GLN A 38 -8.13 0.82 -8.90
CA GLN A 38 -8.04 -0.65 -9.01
C GLN A 38 -6.85 -1.23 -8.23
N PRO A 39 -5.57 -0.81 -8.46
CA PRO A 39 -4.47 -1.30 -7.67
C PRO A 39 -4.60 -0.93 -6.18
N VAL A 40 -5.08 0.28 -5.86
CA VAL A 40 -5.32 0.67 -4.45
C VAL A 40 -6.27 -0.32 -3.77
N ARG A 41 -7.41 -0.64 -4.38
CA ARG A 41 -8.38 -1.60 -3.83
C ARG A 41 -7.77 -2.98 -3.65
N PHE A 42 -7.04 -3.47 -4.65
CA PHE A 42 -6.39 -4.78 -4.58
C PHE A 42 -5.47 -4.91 -3.36
N PHE A 43 -4.59 -3.92 -3.11
CA PHE A 43 -3.71 -3.94 -1.95
C PHE A 43 -4.46 -3.74 -0.64
N MET A 44 -5.44 -2.83 -0.60
CA MET A 44 -6.27 -2.59 0.61
C MET A 44 -7.04 -3.85 1.02
N ASP A 45 -7.56 -4.62 0.07
CA ASP A 45 -8.26 -5.88 0.35
C ASP A 45 -7.32 -6.94 0.97
N ILE A 46 -6.07 -7.02 0.50
CA ILE A 46 -5.06 -7.92 1.08
C ILE A 46 -4.68 -7.46 2.49
N TRP A 47 -4.39 -6.17 2.68
CA TRP A 47 -4.02 -5.64 3.99
C TRP A 47 -5.15 -5.77 5.01
N LYS A 48 -6.40 -5.59 4.58
CA LYS A 48 -7.58 -5.85 5.42
C LYS A 48 -7.62 -7.30 5.90
N LYS A 49 -7.38 -8.27 5.02
CA LYS A 49 -7.33 -9.70 5.42
C LYS A 49 -6.21 -9.99 6.43
N ILE A 50 -5.04 -9.38 6.26
CA ILE A 50 -3.93 -9.49 7.23
C ILE A 50 -4.36 -8.96 8.59
N LEU A 51 -4.97 -7.77 8.64
CA LEU A 51 -5.44 -7.15 9.88
C LEU A 51 -6.55 -7.98 10.53
N GLU A 52 -7.50 -8.50 9.76
CA GLU A 52 -8.56 -9.39 10.26
C GLU A 52 -8.00 -10.69 10.84
N TYR A 53 -7.04 -11.32 10.15
CA TYR A 53 -6.36 -12.51 10.66
C TYR A 53 -5.62 -12.21 11.97
N GLN A 54 -4.85 -11.12 12.02
CA GLN A 54 -4.12 -10.73 13.23
C GLN A 54 -5.05 -10.39 14.40
N ARG A 55 -6.19 -9.73 14.13
CA ARG A 55 -7.25 -9.52 15.13
C ARG A 55 -7.80 -10.85 15.65
N SER A 56 -7.97 -11.86 14.80
CA SER A 56 -8.45 -13.19 15.20
C SER A 56 -7.49 -13.92 16.14
N LEU A 57 -6.18 -13.64 16.05
CA LEU A 57 -5.16 -14.17 16.96
C LEU A 57 -5.09 -13.41 18.30
N GLY A 58 -5.84 -12.32 18.46
CA GLY A 58 -5.78 -11.45 19.64
C GLY A 58 -4.59 -10.49 19.65
N THR A 59 -3.99 -10.20 18.49
CA THR A 59 -2.89 -9.24 18.36
C THR A 59 -3.38 -7.83 18.70
N ASN A 60 -2.91 -7.28 19.83
CA ASN A 60 -3.32 -5.95 20.31
C ASN A 60 -2.63 -4.80 19.58
N ILE A 61 -1.42 -5.00 19.07
CA ILE A 61 -0.63 -3.99 18.38
C ILE A 61 -0.09 -4.61 17.09
N PHE A 62 -0.40 -3.97 15.97
CA PHE A 62 0.12 -4.33 14.66
C PHE A 62 0.72 -3.10 14.00
N THR A 63 1.88 -3.23 13.37
CA THR A 63 2.63 -2.10 12.80
C THR A 63 2.48 -2.06 11.29
N VAL A 64 2.36 -0.84 10.75
CA VAL A 64 2.28 -0.61 9.30
C VAL A 64 3.10 0.62 8.95
N THR A 65 3.90 0.52 7.89
CA THR A 65 4.70 1.61 7.32
C THR A 65 4.12 1.99 5.96
N PRO A 66 3.37 3.10 5.84
CA PRO A 66 3.01 3.66 4.53
C PRO A 66 4.29 4.01 3.75
N GLU A 67 4.46 3.44 2.56
CA GLU A 67 5.77 3.44 1.88
C GLU A 67 5.73 3.84 0.40
N PHE A 68 5.33 5.08 0.13
CA PHE A 68 5.65 5.77 -1.12
C PHE A 68 7.08 6.31 -1.06
N GLY A 69 7.97 5.68 -1.82
CA GLY A 69 9.38 6.03 -1.92
C GLY A 69 9.62 7.30 -2.77
N PRO A 70 10.75 7.99 -2.58
CA PRO A 70 11.12 9.16 -3.38
C PRO A 70 11.52 8.73 -4.81
N PRO A 71 11.84 9.67 -5.72
CA PRO A 71 12.46 9.31 -7.00
C PRO A 71 13.67 8.38 -6.79
N PRO A 72 13.86 7.33 -7.62
CA PRO A 72 13.18 7.08 -8.90
C PRO A 72 11.86 6.28 -8.81
N TYR A 73 11.38 5.91 -7.61
CA TYR A 73 10.07 5.25 -7.47
C TYR A 73 8.91 6.22 -7.69
N MET A 74 9.08 7.45 -7.23
CA MET A 74 8.11 8.51 -7.48
C MET A 74 8.19 8.97 -8.91
N TRP A 75 7.04 9.08 -9.56
CA TRP A 75 6.95 9.59 -10.91
C TRP A 75 7.29 11.08 -10.89
N THR A 76 8.12 11.52 -11.84
CA THR A 76 8.53 12.91 -11.98
C THR A 76 8.01 13.49 -13.29
N SER A 77 7.81 14.81 -13.31
CA SER A 77 7.50 15.53 -14.54
C SER A 77 8.66 15.43 -15.52
N LEU A 78 8.38 15.20 -16.81
CA LEU A 78 9.40 15.12 -17.86
C LEU A 78 10.12 16.45 -18.08
N GLU A 79 9.47 17.59 -17.80
CA GLU A 79 10.04 18.92 -18.02
C GLU A 79 10.96 19.35 -16.87
N THR A 80 10.51 19.17 -15.63
CA THR A 80 11.18 19.74 -14.44
C THR A 80 11.92 18.71 -13.60
N ASN A 81 11.71 17.41 -13.89
CA ASN A 81 12.14 16.29 -13.07
C ASN A 81 11.69 16.37 -11.59
N GLN A 82 10.67 17.18 -11.29
CA GLN A 82 10.09 17.27 -9.96
C GLN A 82 9.04 16.18 -9.75
N PRO A 83 8.91 15.63 -8.53
CA PRO A 83 7.81 14.75 -8.18
C PRO A 83 6.45 15.31 -8.59
N ILE A 84 5.60 14.47 -9.20
CA ILE A 84 4.24 14.89 -9.59
C ILE A 84 3.24 14.89 -8.42
N THR A 85 3.67 14.44 -7.24
CA THR A 85 2.90 14.47 -6.00
C THR A 85 3.80 14.71 -4.79
N GLY A 86 3.21 15.18 -3.68
CA GLY A 86 3.92 15.34 -2.41
C GLY A 86 4.09 14.00 -1.69
N GLN A 87 5.34 13.52 -1.55
CA GLN A 87 5.63 12.24 -0.90
C GLN A 87 5.02 12.11 0.50
N TRP A 88 5.17 13.15 1.33
CA TRP A 88 4.60 13.16 2.67
C TRP A 88 3.07 13.03 2.65
N GLU A 89 2.41 13.70 1.70
CA GLU A 89 0.95 13.71 1.62
C GLU A 89 0.38 12.35 1.25
N VAL A 90 0.99 11.65 0.28
CA VAL A 90 0.52 10.32 -0.13
C VAL A 90 0.79 9.26 0.93
N ASN A 91 1.91 9.37 1.67
CA ASN A 91 2.16 8.51 2.83
C ASN A 91 1.18 8.78 3.96
N ARG A 92 0.90 10.06 4.28
CA ARG A 92 -0.09 10.43 5.29
C ARG A 92 -1.49 9.97 4.89
N TYR A 93 -1.89 10.19 3.65
CA TYR A 93 -3.18 9.73 3.13
C TYR A 93 -3.33 8.22 3.28
N THR A 94 -2.32 7.45 2.89
CA THR A 94 -2.33 5.98 3.00
C THR A 94 -2.40 5.52 4.45
N LYS A 95 -1.66 6.19 5.36
CA LYS A 95 -1.77 5.98 6.81
C LYS A 95 -3.22 6.13 7.28
N ASP A 96 -3.87 7.22 6.90
CA ASP A 96 -5.23 7.54 7.35
C ASP A 96 -6.26 6.52 6.79
N GLN A 97 -6.08 6.06 5.54
CA GLN A 97 -6.90 5.00 4.97
C GLN A 97 -6.73 3.67 5.71
N LEU A 98 -5.49 3.28 6.03
CA LEU A 98 -5.20 2.05 6.78
C LEU A 98 -5.74 2.08 8.20
N GLN A 99 -5.72 3.24 8.86
CA GLN A 99 -6.32 3.40 10.19
C GLN A 99 -7.85 3.26 10.20
N SER A 100 -8.49 3.34 9.04
CA SER A 100 -9.94 3.16 8.89
C SER A 100 -10.37 1.73 8.57
N LEU A 101 -9.42 0.80 8.39
CA LEU A 101 -9.65 -0.65 8.21
C LEU A 101 -9.88 -1.37 9.56
#